data_AF-A0A5C3LM82-F1
#
_entry.id   AF-A0A5C3LM82-F1
#
_cell.length_a   1.000
_cell.length_b   1.000
_cell.length_c   1.000
_cell.angle_alpha   90.00
_cell.angle_beta   90.00
_cell.angle_gamma   90.00
#
_symmetry.space_group_name_H-M   'P 1'
#
loop_
_entity.id
_entity.type
_entity.pdbx_description
1 polymer ?
#
loop_
_entity_poly.entity_id
_entity_poly.type
_entity_poly.pdbx_seq_one_letter_code
_entity_poly.pdbx_strand_id
1 'polypeptide(L)'
;PLILSSILIFITVTVDTIFVFVRLFQAFVWYKSGLAPLEFYSDLAQPTQAAKTFIMIAAIVIADAMIIYRLWIVWSHSIAIILFPILTLFGAAACGIGVTYQFTQYKPGENIFISQTGRWITSLFAATLCTNFFCTVCIAGKIMARNRGSTIDGGGSLTSIVAIVVESAAINSTCLIFGVTSYLLKSNVQFVAADTWSTISGISFMLINVRVGLGWAQS
;
A
#
# COMPACT_ATOMS: atom_id res chain seq x y z
N PRO A 1 -11.41 16.54 -8.78
CA PRO A 1 -10.14 15.95 -8.30
C PRO A 1 -10.30 14.57 -7.59
N LEU A 2 -11.23 14.42 -6.63
CA LEU A 2 -11.43 13.16 -5.88
C LEU A 2 -11.76 11.96 -6.77
N ILE A 3 -12.60 12.15 -7.78
CA ILE A 3 -13.04 11.10 -8.70
C ILE A 3 -11.86 10.57 -9.52
N LEU A 4 -11.00 11.47 -10.04
CA LEU A 4 -9.82 11.09 -10.81
C LEU A 4 -8.84 10.25 -9.98
N SER A 5 -8.63 10.64 -8.71
CA SER A 5 -7.78 9.88 -7.79
C SER A 5 -8.31 8.47 -7.53
N SER A 6 -9.62 8.35 -7.31
CA SER A 6 -10.26 7.06 -7.07
C SER A 6 -10.22 6.16 -8.31
N ILE A 7 -10.42 6.73 -9.51
CA ILE A 7 -10.30 5.99 -10.78
C ILE A 7 -8.88 5.48 -10.98
N LEU A 8 -7.86 6.33 -10.78
CA LEU A 8 -6.46 5.92 -10.94
C LEU A 8 -6.10 4.77 -10.01
N ILE A 9 -6.45 4.87 -8.72
CA ILE A 9 -6.12 3.82 -7.75
C ILE A 9 -6.91 2.54 -8.04
N PHE A 10 -8.17 2.66 -8.46
CA PHE A 10 -8.96 1.51 -8.89
C PHE A 10 -8.31 0.80 -10.08
N ILE A 11 -7.92 1.53 -11.13
CA ILE A 11 -7.23 0.97 -12.30
C ILE A 11 -5.95 0.28 -11.86
N THR A 12 -5.13 0.95 -11.07
CA THR A 12 -3.81 0.46 -10.68
C THR A 12 -3.89 -0.80 -9.79
N VAL A 13 -4.82 -0.86 -8.83
CA VAL A 13 -5.08 -2.07 -8.02
C VAL A 13 -5.65 -3.20 -8.88
N THR A 14 -6.50 -2.87 -9.87
CA THR A 14 -7.05 -3.86 -10.79
C THR A 14 -5.95 -4.48 -11.66
N VAL A 15 -5.03 -3.65 -12.17
CA VAL A 15 -3.88 -4.13 -12.97
C VAL A 15 -2.99 -5.05 -12.13
N ASP A 16 -2.67 -4.68 -10.89
CA ASP A 16 -1.90 -5.54 -9.98
C ASP A 16 -2.58 -6.91 -9.77
N THR A 17 -3.89 -6.88 -9.50
CA THR A 17 -4.69 -8.10 -9.32
C THR A 17 -4.73 -8.97 -10.58
N ILE A 18 -4.87 -8.37 -11.77
CA ILE A 18 -4.83 -9.09 -13.05
C ILE A 18 -3.48 -9.80 -13.21
N PHE A 19 -2.36 -9.15 -12.88
CA PHE A 19 -1.03 -9.77 -12.96
C PHE A 19 -0.87 -10.95 -11.99
N VAL A 20 -1.47 -10.88 -10.80
CA VAL A 20 -1.53 -12.02 -9.86
C VAL A 20 -2.23 -13.20 -10.53
N PHE A 21 -3.40 -12.99 -11.13
CA PHE A 21 -4.16 -14.05 -11.81
C PHE A 21 -3.42 -14.60 -13.03
N VAL A 22 -2.84 -13.75 -13.88
CA VAL A 22 -2.05 -14.19 -15.05
C VAL A 22 -0.91 -15.11 -14.61
N ARG A 23 -0.18 -14.74 -13.55
CA ARG A 23 0.91 -15.55 -13.01
C ARG A 23 0.41 -16.85 -12.40
N LEU A 24 -0.76 -16.84 -11.77
CA LEU A 24 -1.41 -18.04 -11.23
C LEU A 24 -1.75 -19.03 -12.36
N PHE A 25 -2.38 -18.57 -13.45
CA PHE A 25 -2.62 -19.43 -14.60
C PHE A 25 -1.31 -19.90 -15.27
N GLN A 26 -0.28 -19.06 -15.31
CA GLN A 26 1.04 -19.45 -15.83
C GLN A 26 1.70 -20.55 -14.99
N ALA A 27 1.61 -20.47 -13.67
CA ALA A 27 2.16 -21.49 -12.79
C ALA A 27 1.37 -22.81 -12.83
N PHE A 28 0.03 -22.74 -12.86
CA PHE A 28 -0.84 -23.91 -12.70
C PHE A 28 -1.31 -24.56 -14.02
N VAL A 29 -1.31 -23.82 -15.13
CA VAL A 29 -1.81 -24.33 -16.43
C VAL A 29 -0.68 -24.49 -17.44
N TRP A 30 0.16 -23.46 -17.61
CA TRP A 30 1.15 -23.44 -18.71
C TRP A 30 2.52 -24.01 -18.31
N TYR A 31 2.95 -23.85 -17.07
CA TYR A 31 4.26 -24.33 -16.63
C TYR A 31 4.26 -25.83 -16.35
N LYS A 32 5.04 -26.59 -17.14
CA LYS A 32 5.14 -28.06 -17.07
C LYS A 32 3.77 -28.77 -16.93
N SER A 33 2.75 -28.26 -17.64
CA SER A 33 1.38 -28.80 -17.61
C SER A 33 0.76 -28.88 -16.20
N GLY A 34 1.16 -28.00 -15.27
CA GLY A 34 0.64 -27.95 -13.90
C GLY A 34 1.27 -28.91 -12.90
N LEU A 35 2.30 -29.68 -13.29
CA LEU A 35 2.95 -30.67 -12.42
C LEU A 35 3.94 -30.07 -11.41
N ALA A 36 4.43 -28.85 -11.63
CA ALA A 36 5.45 -28.23 -10.78
C ALA A 36 5.25 -26.71 -10.56
N PRO A 37 4.09 -26.26 -10.03
CA PRO A 37 3.84 -24.84 -9.75
C PRO A 37 4.82 -24.28 -8.70
N LEU A 38 5.25 -25.09 -7.73
CA LEU A 38 6.19 -24.66 -6.69
C LEU A 38 7.57 -24.33 -7.26
N GLU A 39 8.02 -25.04 -8.30
CA GLU A 39 9.29 -24.80 -8.99
C GLU A 39 9.26 -23.45 -9.74
N PHE A 40 8.14 -23.13 -10.40
CA PHE A 40 7.90 -21.83 -11.03
C PHE A 40 7.92 -20.66 -10.04
N TYR A 41 7.32 -20.82 -8.87
CA TYR A 41 7.32 -19.78 -7.83
C TYR A 41 8.67 -19.66 -7.10
N SER A 42 9.47 -20.73 -7.06
CA SER A 42 10.81 -20.72 -6.47
C SER A 42 11.84 -19.97 -7.32
N ASP A 43 11.59 -19.86 -8.63
CA ASP A 43 12.42 -19.07 -9.53
C ASP A 43 11.96 -17.60 -9.54
N LEU A 44 12.58 -16.82 -8.65
CA LEU A 44 12.30 -15.39 -8.51
C LEU A 44 12.98 -14.53 -9.58
N ALA A 45 13.91 -15.09 -10.34
CA ALA A 45 14.59 -14.41 -11.44
C ALA A 45 13.70 -14.31 -12.70
N GLN A 46 12.52 -14.92 -12.69
CA GLN A 46 11.62 -14.84 -13.81
C GLN A 46 11.19 -13.40 -14.10
N PRO A 47 11.21 -12.98 -15.38
CA PRO A 47 10.86 -11.61 -15.76
C PRO A 47 9.41 -11.26 -15.39
N THR A 48 8.51 -12.25 -15.34
CA THR A 48 7.12 -12.10 -14.91
C THR A 48 6.99 -11.73 -13.44
N GLN A 49 7.89 -12.23 -12.57
CA GLN A 49 7.90 -11.90 -11.15
C GLN A 49 8.49 -10.52 -10.89
N ALA A 50 9.55 -10.14 -11.61
CA ALA A 50 10.11 -8.80 -11.57
C ALA A 50 9.08 -7.76 -12.08
N ALA A 51 8.40 -8.04 -13.19
CA ALA A 51 7.37 -7.17 -13.74
C ALA A 51 6.18 -6.98 -12.78
N LYS A 52 5.67 -8.07 -12.18
CA LYS A 52 4.61 -8.01 -11.16
C LYS A 52 5.05 -7.13 -9.99
N THR A 53 6.25 -7.36 -9.47
CA THR A 53 6.77 -6.62 -8.31
C THR A 53 6.91 -5.13 -8.62
N PHE A 54 7.40 -4.79 -9.81
CA PHE A 54 7.50 -3.41 -10.25
C PHE A 54 6.13 -2.73 -10.36
N ILE A 55 5.13 -3.41 -10.92
CA ILE A 55 3.76 -2.92 -11.03
C ILE A 55 3.15 -2.68 -9.65
N MET A 56 3.32 -3.63 -8.73
CA MET A 56 2.86 -3.52 -7.34
C MET A 56 3.50 -2.30 -6.64
N ILE A 57 4.80 -2.10 -6.81
CA ILE A 57 5.51 -0.96 -6.20
C ILE A 57 5.04 0.36 -6.81
N ALA A 58 4.89 0.42 -8.14
CA ALA A 58 4.36 1.59 -8.81
C ALA A 58 2.93 1.91 -8.31
N ALA A 59 2.13 0.88 -8.06
CA ALA A 59 0.80 1.03 -7.47
C ALA A 59 0.83 1.68 -6.10
N ILE A 60 1.72 1.21 -5.22
CA ILE A 60 1.89 1.75 -3.88
C ILE A 60 2.36 3.21 -3.94
N VAL A 61 3.37 3.51 -4.76
CA VAL A 61 3.92 4.87 -4.89
C VAL A 61 2.87 5.85 -5.43
N ILE A 62 2.07 5.44 -6.42
CA ILE A 62 0.97 6.25 -6.94
C ILE A 62 -0.07 6.48 -5.83
N ALA A 63 -0.45 5.44 -5.09
CA ALA A 63 -1.41 5.57 -3.98
C ALA A 63 -0.91 6.57 -2.92
N ASP A 64 0.35 6.44 -2.48
CA ASP A 64 0.96 7.31 -1.47
C ASP A 64 1.07 8.77 -1.98
N ALA A 65 1.47 8.97 -3.25
CA ALA A 65 1.52 10.29 -3.86
C ALA A 65 0.15 10.98 -3.91
N MET A 66 -0.92 10.22 -4.20
CA MET A 66 -2.28 10.75 -4.23
C MET A 66 -2.78 11.15 -2.84
N ILE A 67 -2.36 10.46 -1.78
CA ILE A 67 -2.67 10.83 -0.40
C ILE A 67 -1.98 12.14 -0.02
N ILE A 68 -0.72 12.28 -0.38
CA ILE A 68 0.05 13.51 -0.17
C ILE A 68 -0.60 14.69 -0.87
N TYR A 69 -1.03 14.50 -2.12
CA TYR A 69 -1.76 15.51 -2.88
C TYR A 69 -3.05 15.95 -2.17
N ARG A 70 -3.80 15.01 -1.58
CA ARG A 70 -4.98 15.34 -0.77
C ARG A 70 -4.63 16.14 0.46
N LEU A 71 -3.59 15.74 1.20
CA LEU A 71 -3.12 16.45 2.38
C LEU A 71 -2.75 17.90 2.04
N TRP A 72 -2.08 18.11 0.90
CA TRP A 72 -1.70 19.42 0.41
C TRP A 72 -2.92 20.33 0.18
N ILE A 73 -3.96 19.82 -0.49
CA ILE A 73 -5.20 20.57 -0.73
C ILE A 73 -5.91 20.90 0.59
N VAL A 74 -6.05 19.92 1.49
CA VAL A 74 -6.76 20.09 2.78
C VAL A 74 -6.08 21.13 3.67
N TRP A 75 -4.76 21.25 3.57
CA TRP A 75 -3.98 22.26 4.31
C TRP A 75 -3.77 23.56 3.55
N SER A 76 -4.63 23.87 2.57
CA SER A 76 -4.58 25.11 1.80
C SER A 76 -3.20 25.37 1.19
N HIS A 77 -2.60 24.32 0.60
CA HIS A 77 -1.32 24.35 -0.10
C HIS A 77 -0.08 24.57 0.81
N SER A 78 -0.18 24.30 2.12
CA SER A 78 0.97 24.40 3.03
C SER A 78 2.05 23.34 2.75
N ILE A 79 3.23 23.79 2.31
CA ILE A 79 4.36 22.93 1.94
C ILE A 79 5.03 22.28 3.18
N ALA A 80 4.98 22.93 4.34
CA ALA A 80 5.64 22.45 5.56
C ALA A 80 5.16 21.05 6.01
N ILE A 81 3.90 20.73 5.75
CA ILE A 81 3.25 19.51 6.24
C ILE A 81 3.45 18.34 5.29
N ILE A 82 3.60 18.62 3.99
CA ILE A 82 3.84 17.60 2.96
C ILE A 82 5.31 17.19 2.87
N LEU A 83 6.22 17.92 3.51
CA LEU A 83 7.66 17.67 3.42
C LEU A 83 8.03 16.29 3.99
N PHE A 84 7.45 15.92 5.14
CA PHE A 84 7.64 14.61 5.74
C PHE A 84 7.11 13.45 4.88
N PRO A 85 5.84 13.48 4.40
CA PRO A 85 5.34 12.39 3.59
C PRO A 85 5.96 12.34 2.18
N ILE A 86 6.45 13.45 1.63
CA ILE A 86 7.26 13.44 0.38
C ILE A 86 8.60 12.73 0.60
N LEU A 87 9.28 13.00 1.72
CA LEU A 87 10.57 12.35 2.01
C LEU A 87 10.41 10.83 2.14
N THR A 88 9.35 10.39 2.82
CA THR A 88 9.02 8.96 2.95
C THR A 88 8.57 8.34 1.62
N LEU A 89 7.88 9.08 0.74
CA LEU A 89 7.54 8.65 -0.62
C LEU A 89 8.80 8.37 -1.46
N PHE A 90 9.79 9.27 -1.44
CA PHE A 90 11.06 9.04 -2.13
C PHE A 90 11.82 7.86 -1.53
N GLY A 91 11.79 7.70 -0.20
CA GLY A 91 12.32 6.51 0.47
C GLY A 91 11.64 5.22 0.00
N ALA A 92 10.32 5.21 -0.11
CA ALA A 92 9.54 4.08 -0.61
C ALA A 92 9.90 3.76 -2.08
N ALA A 93 9.95 4.77 -2.96
CA ALA A 93 10.35 4.59 -4.35
C ALA A 93 11.76 4.00 -4.49
N ALA A 94 12.73 4.52 -3.73
CA ALA A 94 14.10 4.00 -3.71
C ALA A 94 14.14 2.55 -3.21
N CYS A 95 13.40 2.23 -2.15
CA CYS A 95 13.30 0.85 -1.64
C CYS A 95 12.68 -0.08 -2.69
N GLY A 96 11.65 0.37 -3.41
CA GLY A 96 11.00 -0.40 -4.45
C GLY A 96 11.92 -0.72 -5.64
N ILE A 97 12.72 0.25 -6.08
CA ILE A 97 13.75 0.01 -7.10
C ILE A 97 14.77 -1.02 -6.60
N GLY A 98 15.20 -0.91 -5.34
CA GLY A 98 16.08 -1.87 -4.69
C GLY A 98 15.53 -3.29 -4.69
N VAL A 99 14.25 -3.47 -4.32
CA VAL A 99 13.57 -4.78 -4.33
C VAL A 99 13.53 -5.38 -5.74
N THR A 100 13.17 -4.57 -6.75
CA THR A 100 13.05 -5.04 -8.14
C THR A 100 14.41 -5.46 -8.72
N TYR A 101 15.46 -4.67 -8.43
CA TYR A 101 16.83 -4.98 -8.83
C TYR A 101 17.31 -6.29 -8.18
N GLN A 102 16.99 -6.49 -6.91
CA GLN A 102 17.43 -7.66 -6.16
C GLN A 102 16.71 -8.94 -6.59
N PHE A 103 15.45 -8.85 -7.05
CA PHE A 103 14.77 -9.98 -7.70
C PHE A 103 15.38 -10.34 -9.06
N THR A 104 15.86 -9.35 -9.82
CA THR A 104 16.47 -9.59 -11.14
C THR A 104 17.85 -10.27 -11.03
N GLN A 105 18.57 -10.05 -9.92
CA GLN A 105 19.88 -10.62 -9.66
C GLN A 105 19.83 -11.97 -8.91
N TYR A 106 18.64 -12.55 -8.75
CA TYR A 106 18.46 -13.76 -7.96
C TYR A 106 19.17 -14.97 -8.59
N LYS A 107 20.05 -15.63 -7.81
CA LYS A 107 20.69 -16.90 -8.19
C LYS A 107 20.04 -18.07 -7.44
N PRO A 108 19.70 -19.20 -8.11
CA PRO A 108 19.15 -20.37 -7.45
C PRO A 108 20.12 -20.90 -6.38
N GLY A 109 19.69 -20.92 -5.12
CA GLY A 109 20.51 -21.33 -3.96
C GLY A 109 20.86 -20.21 -2.99
N GLU A 110 20.57 -18.95 -3.33
CA GLU A 110 20.73 -17.82 -2.43
C GLU A 110 19.47 -17.64 -1.56
N ASN A 111 19.66 -17.55 -0.23
CA ASN A 111 18.57 -17.38 0.70
C ASN A 111 18.01 -15.96 0.60
N ILE A 112 16.87 -15.83 -0.09
CA ILE A 112 16.04 -14.60 -0.18
C ILE A 112 15.76 -14.02 1.21
N PHE A 113 15.71 -14.90 2.21
CA PHE A 113 15.44 -14.61 3.61
C PHE A 113 16.64 -14.08 4.42
N ILE A 114 17.89 -14.15 3.91
CA ILE A 114 19.10 -13.94 4.74
C ILE A 114 19.89 -12.65 4.43
N SER A 115 19.73 -11.97 3.28
CA SER A 115 20.49 -10.72 3.10
C SER A 115 19.83 -9.72 2.17
N GLN A 116 19.77 -8.47 2.64
CA GLN A 116 19.35 -7.23 1.97
C GLN A 116 17.89 -7.12 1.47
N THR A 117 17.31 -8.10 0.77
CA THR A 117 15.96 -7.98 0.17
C THR A 117 14.87 -7.75 1.20
N GLY A 118 14.87 -8.52 2.29
CA GLY A 118 13.90 -8.34 3.37
C GLY A 118 13.99 -6.98 4.06
N ARG A 119 15.19 -6.37 4.12
CA ARG A 119 15.36 -5.04 4.70
C ARG A 119 14.76 -3.97 3.81
N TRP A 120 14.94 -4.08 2.49
CA TRP A 120 14.30 -3.19 1.53
C TRP A 120 12.78 -3.29 1.56
N ILE A 121 12.25 -4.52 1.60
CA ILE A 121 10.80 -4.78 1.69
C ILE A 121 10.23 -4.21 3.00
N THR A 122 10.87 -4.48 4.13
CA THR A 122 10.40 -3.98 5.44
C THR A 122 10.46 -2.46 5.49
N SER A 123 11.52 -1.83 4.96
CA SER A 123 11.64 -0.37 4.88
C SER A 123 10.60 0.26 3.96
N LEU A 124 10.33 -0.35 2.80
CA LEU A 124 9.27 0.08 1.88
C LEU A 124 7.92 0.11 2.61
N PHE A 125 7.58 -0.98 3.30
CA PHE A 125 6.33 -1.09 4.02
C PHE A 125 6.24 -0.13 5.21
N ALA A 126 7.31 0.02 5.99
CA ALA A 126 7.35 0.97 7.10
C ALA A 126 7.19 2.41 6.61
N ALA A 127 7.82 2.77 5.48
CA ALA A 127 7.69 4.09 4.87
C ALA A 127 6.24 4.34 4.45
N THR A 128 5.65 3.45 3.65
CA THR A 128 4.25 3.58 3.19
C THR A 128 3.27 3.66 4.36
N LEU A 129 3.42 2.84 5.40
CA LEU A 129 2.58 2.94 6.60
C LEU A 129 2.73 4.29 7.30
N CYS A 130 3.96 4.76 7.47
CA CYS A 130 4.22 6.03 8.13
C CYS A 130 3.60 7.18 7.33
N THR A 131 3.76 7.19 6.01
CA THR A 131 3.15 8.17 5.11
C THR A 131 1.62 8.14 5.23
N ASN A 132 1.01 6.96 5.13
CA ASN A 132 -0.44 6.78 5.21
C ASN A 132 -0.97 7.23 6.57
N PHE A 133 -0.36 6.77 7.67
CA PHE A 133 -0.77 7.10 9.02
C PHE A 133 -0.63 8.60 9.29
N PHE A 134 0.52 9.19 8.95
CA PHE A 134 0.76 10.62 9.14
C PHE A 134 -0.23 11.48 8.36
N CYS A 135 -0.40 11.21 7.05
CA CYS A 135 -1.35 11.98 6.24
C CYS A 135 -2.77 11.85 6.77
N THR A 136 -3.15 10.64 7.18
CA THR A 136 -4.46 10.33 7.71
C THR A 136 -4.74 11.07 9.03
N VAL A 137 -3.80 11.04 9.98
CA VAL A 137 -3.91 11.77 11.25
C VAL A 137 -3.94 13.29 11.01
N CYS A 138 -3.12 13.82 10.10
CA CYS A 138 -3.13 15.25 9.78
C CYS A 138 -4.44 15.70 9.12
N ILE A 139 -5.04 14.87 8.26
CA ILE A 139 -6.36 15.13 7.66
C ILE A 139 -7.44 15.12 8.75
N ALA A 140 -7.48 14.06 9.57
CA ALA A 140 -8.43 13.93 10.67
C ALA A 140 -8.33 15.09 11.67
N GLY A 141 -7.11 15.43 12.08
CA GLY A 141 -6.84 16.54 13.00
C GLY A 141 -7.27 17.89 12.44
N LYS A 142 -7.08 18.14 11.13
CA LYS A 142 -7.52 19.38 10.50
C LYS A 142 -9.05 19.49 10.44
N ILE A 143 -9.74 18.38 10.18
CA ILE A 143 -11.21 18.31 10.21
C ILE A 143 -11.72 18.60 11.63
N MET A 144 -11.13 17.98 12.65
CA MET A 144 -11.49 18.24 14.05
C MET A 144 -11.24 19.70 14.47
N ALA A 145 -10.11 20.28 14.04
CA ALA A 145 -9.76 21.66 14.33
C ALA A 145 -10.74 22.67 13.68
N ARG A 146 -11.18 22.39 12.45
CA ARG A 146 -12.21 23.20 11.77
C ARG A 146 -13.55 23.12 12.49
N ASN A 147 -13.90 21.97 13.05
CA ASN A 147 -15.16 21.75 13.75
C ASN A 147 -15.19 22.37 15.16
N ARG A 148 -14.06 22.44 15.88
CA ARG A 148 -13.97 23.10 17.18
C ARG A 148 -14.34 24.59 17.16
N GLY A 149 -14.36 25.24 15.99
CA GLY A 149 -14.83 26.60 15.81
C GLY A 149 -16.33 26.74 15.47
N SER A 150 -17.06 25.64 15.27
CA SER A 150 -18.48 25.61 14.88
C SER A 150 -19.29 24.83 15.91
N THR A 151 -19.66 25.47 17.01
CA THR A 151 -20.50 24.94 18.10
C THR A 151 -21.99 24.85 17.73
N ILE A 152 -22.34 24.16 16.63
CA ILE A 152 -23.74 23.89 16.26
C ILE A 152 -23.90 22.41 15.83
N ASP A 153 -24.42 21.61 16.76
CA ASP A 153 -25.18 20.34 16.63
C ASP A 153 -24.71 19.12 15.77
N GLY A 154 -23.49 19.09 15.21
CA GLY A 154 -23.04 17.97 14.34
C GLY A 154 -22.10 16.91 14.93
N GLY A 155 -21.76 16.95 16.22
CA GLY A 155 -20.56 16.30 16.80
C GLY A 155 -20.45 14.76 16.70
N GLY A 156 -21.56 14.03 16.51
CA GLY A 156 -21.59 12.57 16.47
C GLY A 156 -21.01 11.96 15.18
N SER A 157 -21.26 12.58 14.02
CA SER A 157 -20.86 12.05 12.70
C SER A 157 -19.34 12.08 12.51
N LEU A 158 -18.69 13.19 12.89
CA LEU A 158 -17.27 13.42 12.63
C LEU A 158 -16.34 12.62 13.55
N THR A 159 -16.76 12.39 14.80
CA THR A 159 -16.01 11.52 15.73
C THR A 159 -16.03 10.07 15.24
N SER A 160 -17.14 9.62 14.64
CA SER A 160 -17.24 8.32 13.96
C SER A 160 -16.31 8.23 12.75
N ILE A 161 -16.17 9.31 11.95
CA ILE A 161 -15.22 9.36 10.83
C ILE A 161 -13.78 9.15 11.33
N VAL A 162 -13.37 9.83 12.40
CA VAL A 162 -12.02 9.67 12.98
C VAL A 162 -11.80 8.26 13.51
N ALA A 163 -12.80 7.65 14.16
CA ALA A 163 -12.71 6.29 14.66
C ALA A 163 -12.52 5.26 13.53
N ILE A 164 -13.29 5.37 12.44
CA ILE A 164 -13.19 4.48 11.26
C ILE A 164 -11.84 4.62 10.56
N VAL A 165 -11.31 5.84 10.54
CA VAL A 165 -9.99 6.15 10.00
C VAL A 165 -8.88 5.46 10.81
N VAL A 166 -8.97 5.51 12.15
CA VAL A 166 -8.05 4.80 13.05
C VAL A 166 -8.21 3.29 12.92
N GLU A 167 -9.44 2.79 12.83
CA GLU A 167 -9.75 1.37 12.64
C GLU A 167 -9.16 0.82 11.33
N SER A 168 -9.31 1.55 10.23
CA SER A 168 -8.74 1.19 8.93
C SER A 168 -7.21 1.17 8.96
N ALA A 169 -6.59 2.15 9.65
CA ALA A 169 -5.14 2.19 9.84
C ALA A 169 -4.63 1.03 10.74
N ALA A 170 -5.41 0.63 11.74
CA ALA A 170 -5.10 -0.50 12.60
C ALA A 170 -5.17 -1.82 11.83
N ILE A 171 -6.23 -2.04 11.04
CA ILE A 171 -6.37 -3.24 10.17
C ILE A 171 -5.19 -3.35 9.21
N ASN A 172 -4.82 -2.24 8.56
CA ASN A 172 -3.65 -2.19 7.70
C ASN A 172 -2.37 -2.52 8.52
N SER A 173 -2.15 -1.87 9.66
CA SER A 173 -0.94 -2.15 10.46
C SER A 173 -0.84 -3.61 10.92
N THR A 174 -1.95 -4.23 11.33
CA THR A 174 -2.01 -5.63 11.76
C THR A 174 -1.71 -6.60 10.62
N CYS A 175 -2.31 -6.41 9.45
CA CYS A 175 -2.03 -7.26 8.28
C CYS A 175 -0.55 -7.13 7.84
N LEU A 176 0.08 -5.97 8.04
CA LEU A 176 1.50 -5.80 7.74
C LEU A 176 2.41 -6.51 8.74
N ILE A 177 2.11 -6.38 10.04
CA ILE A 177 2.83 -7.13 11.09
C ILE A 177 2.73 -8.63 10.82
N PHE A 178 1.56 -9.10 10.38
CA PHE A 178 1.36 -10.50 10.01
C PHE A 178 2.22 -10.92 8.80
N GLY A 179 2.33 -10.07 7.78
CA GLY A 179 3.19 -10.30 6.61
C GLY A 179 4.68 -10.35 6.97
N VAL A 180 5.16 -9.43 7.80
CA VAL A 180 6.56 -9.38 8.29
C VAL A 180 6.86 -10.57 9.22
N THR A 181 5.90 -10.96 10.05
CA THR A 181 6.03 -12.15 10.92
C THR A 181 6.08 -13.43 10.10
N SER A 182 5.20 -13.56 9.10
CA SER A 182 5.22 -14.69 8.15
C SER A 182 6.53 -14.75 7.36
N TYR A 183 7.13 -13.59 7.05
CA TYR A 183 8.46 -13.49 6.46
C TYR A 183 9.57 -13.98 7.40
N LEU A 184 9.55 -13.55 8.66
CA LEU A 184 10.53 -13.96 9.69
C LEU A 184 10.51 -15.48 9.92
N LEU A 185 9.35 -16.11 9.75
CA LEU A 185 9.17 -17.56 9.84
C LEU A 185 9.72 -18.33 8.62
N LYS A 186 10.38 -17.66 7.66
CA LYS A 186 10.95 -18.26 6.42
C LYS A 186 9.95 -19.09 5.62
N SER A 187 8.68 -18.70 5.68
CA SER A 187 7.61 -19.42 5.00
C SER A 187 7.25 -18.75 3.69
N ASN A 188 7.03 -19.54 2.64
CA ASN A 188 6.54 -19.08 1.33
C ASN A 188 5.18 -18.36 1.40
N VAL A 189 4.51 -18.44 2.56
CA VAL A 189 3.30 -17.69 2.90
C VAL A 189 3.50 -16.18 2.80
N GLN A 190 4.74 -15.66 2.85
CA GLN A 190 5.02 -14.24 2.60
C GLN A 190 4.44 -13.75 1.27
N PHE A 191 4.56 -14.52 0.19
CA PHE A 191 4.06 -14.09 -1.12
C PHE A 191 2.54 -14.00 -1.14
N VAL A 192 1.86 -14.95 -0.48
CA VAL A 192 0.40 -14.93 -0.32
C VAL A 192 -0.03 -13.75 0.57
N ALA A 193 0.71 -13.49 1.65
CA ALA A 193 0.45 -12.36 2.53
C ALA A 193 0.66 -11.02 1.81
N ALA A 194 1.69 -10.90 0.97
CA ALA A 194 1.96 -9.71 0.18
C ALA A 194 0.89 -9.46 -0.91
N ASP A 195 0.40 -10.52 -1.55
CA ASP A 195 -0.68 -10.41 -2.54
C ASP A 195 -1.99 -9.99 -1.88
N THR A 196 -2.33 -10.62 -0.75
CA THR A 196 -3.54 -10.29 0.03
C THR A 196 -3.45 -8.87 0.60
N TRP A 197 -2.25 -8.44 0.98
CA TRP A 197 -1.97 -7.11 1.50
C TRP A 197 -2.32 -6.00 0.51
N SER A 198 -1.92 -6.13 -0.76
CA SER A 198 -2.22 -5.15 -1.81
C SER A 198 -3.73 -4.87 -1.89
N THR A 199 -4.55 -5.93 -1.85
CA THR A 199 -6.01 -5.82 -1.88
C THR A 199 -6.58 -5.20 -0.60
N ILE A 200 -6.14 -5.63 0.58
CA ILE A 200 -6.63 -5.11 1.89
C ILE A 200 -6.31 -3.62 2.04
N SER A 201 -5.10 -3.21 1.64
CA SER A 201 -4.68 -1.81 1.65
C SER A 201 -5.55 -0.97 0.71
N GLY A 202 -5.83 -1.47 -0.50
CA GLY A 202 -6.72 -0.81 -1.46
C GLY A 202 -8.15 -0.62 -0.92
N ILE A 203 -8.72 -1.63 -0.26
CA ILE A 203 -10.06 -1.56 0.35
C ILE A 203 -10.07 -0.52 1.48
N SER A 204 -9.10 -0.60 2.39
CA SER A 204 -8.96 0.33 3.52
C SER A 204 -8.85 1.77 3.03
N PHE A 205 -8.06 1.98 1.97
CA PHE A 205 -7.90 3.28 1.35
C PHE A 205 -9.21 3.83 0.74
N MET A 206 -9.98 2.97 0.06
CA MET A 206 -11.28 3.37 -0.50
C MET A 206 -12.31 3.69 0.58
N LEU A 207 -12.34 2.93 1.67
CA LEU A 207 -13.23 3.20 2.81
C LEU A 207 -12.96 4.58 3.43
N ILE A 208 -11.68 4.92 3.64
CA ILE A 208 -11.27 6.24 4.14
C ILE A 208 -11.77 7.34 3.19
N ASN A 209 -11.55 7.17 1.87
CA ASN A 209 -11.91 8.17 0.88
C ASN A 209 -13.41 8.42 0.76
N VAL A 210 -14.21 7.36 0.72
CA VAL A 210 -15.66 7.44 0.61
C VAL A 210 -16.24 8.18 1.82
N ARG A 211 -15.74 7.89 3.03
CA ARG A 211 -16.22 8.51 4.26
C ARG A 211 -15.80 9.97 4.40
N VAL A 212 -14.57 10.32 4.03
CA VAL A 212 -14.13 11.73 3.98
C VAL A 212 -14.95 12.51 2.94
N GLY A 213 -15.23 11.93 1.77
CA GLY A 213 -16.10 12.54 0.76
C GLY A 213 -17.53 12.77 1.25
N LEU A 214 -18.10 11.80 1.99
CA LEU A 214 -19.42 11.95 2.61
C LEU A 214 -19.43 12.99 3.74
N GLY A 215 -18.36 13.07 4.54
CA GLY A 215 -18.22 14.09 5.59
C GLY A 215 -18.15 15.52 5.06
N TRP A 216 -17.65 15.71 3.83
CA TRP A 216 -17.67 17.01 3.15
C TRP A 216 -19.00 17.33 2.47
N ALA A 217 -19.80 16.32 2.12
CA ALA A 217 -21.14 16.53 1.57
C ALA A 217 -22.18 16.97 2.63
N GLN A 218 -21.86 16.79 3.92
CA GLN A 218 -22.69 17.22 5.05
C GLN A 218 -22.37 18.64 5.57
N SER A 219 -21.35 19.31 5.01
CA SER A 219 -20.92 20.66 5.41
C SER A 219 -21.27 21.73 4.39
#